data_AF-A0A847PFL2-F1
#
_entry.id   AF-A0A847PFL2-F1
#
_cell.length_a   1.000
_cell.length_b   1.000
_cell.length_c   1.000
_cell.angle_alpha   90.00
_cell.angle_beta   90.00
_cell.angle_gamma   90.00
#
_symmetry.space_group_name_H-M   'P 1'
#
loop_
_entity.id
_entity.type
_entity.pdbx_description
1 polymer ?
#
loop_
_entity_poly.entity_id
_entity_poly.type
_entity_poly.pdbx_seq_one_letter_code
_entity_poly.pdbx_strand_id
1 'polypeptide(L)'
;MRVLFAFALTLFAGLSTGVGSAMAFFARRTNTRFLAFSLGFSAGVMLYVSMTEILTKAQDALAGALGEKMGSWLSVVAFFTG
;
A
#
# COMPACT_ATOMS: atom_id res chain seq x y z
N MET A 1 17.30 -6.16 19.22
CA MET A 1 16.05 -5.38 19.28
C MET A 1 15.34 -5.25 17.92
N ARG A 2 16.02 -4.89 16.82
CA ARG A 2 15.38 -4.61 15.51
C ARG A 2 14.57 -5.78 14.92
N VAL A 3 15.07 -7.01 15.02
CA VAL A 3 14.42 -8.20 14.44
C VAL A 3 13.11 -8.54 15.15
N LEU A 4 13.10 -8.54 16.49
CA LEU A 4 11.90 -8.84 17.27
C LEU A 4 10.79 -7.80 17.03
N PHE A 5 11.16 -6.53 16.88
CA PHE A 5 10.22 -5.46 16.58
C PHE A 5 9.63 -5.57 15.16
N ALA A 6 10.47 -5.80 14.13
CA ALA A 6 10.00 -6.02 12.76
C ALA A 6 9.10 -7.28 12.65
N PHE A 7 9.45 -8.33 13.38
CA PHE A 7 8.65 -9.54 13.47
C PHE A 7 7.29 -9.27 14.10
N ALA A 8 7.25 -8.54 15.23
CA ALA A 8 5.99 -8.17 15.87
C ALA A 8 5.09 -7.33 14.95
N LEU A 9 5.65 -6.32 14.25
CA LEU A 9 4.91 -5.52 13.29
C LEU A 9 4.33 -6.36 12.14
N THR A 10 5.13 -7.28 11.59
CA THR A 10 4.70 -8.18 10.50
C THR A 10 3.62 -9.15 10.96
N LEU A 11 3.76 -9.68 12.19
CA LEU A 11 2.76 -10.55 12.81
C LEU A 11 1.43 -9.83 13.01
N PHE A 12 1.47 -8.58 13.52
CA PHE A 12 0.27 -7.76 13.67
C PHE A 12 -0.39 -7.46 12.31
N ALA A 13 0.39 -7.10 11.29
CA ALA A 13 -0.13 -6.87 9.95
C ALA A 13 -0.82 -8.13 9.39
N GLY A 14 -0.19 -9.30 9.54
CA GLY A 14 -0.77 -10.58 9.12
C GLY A 14 -2.04 -10.95 9.88
N LEU A 15 -2.07 -10.72 11.20
CA LEU A 15 -3.29 -10.91 12.01
C LEU A 15 -4.42 -10.00 11.56
N SER A 16 -4.13 -8.73 11.22
CA SER A 16 -5.13 -7.80 10.68
C SER A 16 -5.73 -8.30 9.35
N THR A 17 -4.92 -8.86 8.45
CA THR A 17 -5.42 -9.51 7.23
C THR A 17 -6.28 -10.73 7.54
N GLY A 18 -5.87 -11.55 8.51
CA GLY A 18 -6.64 -12.70 8.98
C GLY A 18 -8.03 -12.31 9.48
N VAL A 19 -8.12 -11.30 10.35
CA VAL A 19 -9.39 -10.75 10.85
C VAL A 19 -10.24 -10.19 9.72
N GLY A 20 -9.65 -9.44 8.79
CA GLY A 20 -10.34 -8.94 7.59
C GLY A 20 -10.94 -10.05 6.72
N SER A 21 -10.19 -11.14 6.52
CA SER A 21 -10.65 -12.31 5.76
C SER A 21 -11.78 -13.06 6.45
N ALA A 22 -11.72 -13.22 7.79
CA ALA A 22 -12.77 -13.86 8.57
C ALA A 22 -14.08 -13.06 8.50
N MET A 23 -14.01 -11.73 8.60
CA MET A 23 -15.17 -10.85 8.41
C MET A 23 -15.75 -10.96 6.98
N ALA A 24 -14.90 -11.09 5.96
CA ALA A 24 -15.33 -11.28 4.59
C ALA A 24 -16.04 -12.64 4.36
N PHE A 25 -15.65 -13.70 5.07
CA PHE A 25 -16.34 -15.00 5.03
C PHE A 25 -17.71 -14.98 5.72
N PHE A 26 -17.85 -14.21 6.81
CA PHE A 26 -19.15 -14.02 7.49
C PHE A 26 -20.09 -13.07 6.74
N ALA A 27 -19.55 -12.16 5.91
CA ALA A 27 -20.35 -11.34 5.01
C ALA A 27 -21.05 -12.23 3.98
N ARG A 28 -22.33 -12.54 4.21
CA ARG A 28 -23.17 -13.26 3.24
C ARG A 28 -23.02 -12.60 1.86
N ARG A 29 -22.86 -13.44 0.82
CA ARG A 29 -22.71 -13.08 -0.61
C ARG A 29 -23.69 -11.99 -1.12
N THR A 30 -24.78 -11.72 -0.40
CA THR A 30 -25.82 -10.74 -0.76
C THR A 30 -25.53 -9.31 -0.32
N ASN A 31 -24.61 -9.06 0.62
CA ASN A 31 -24.27 -7.70 1.09
C ASN A 31 -23.15 -7.07 0.25
N THR A 32 -23.38 -6.94 -1.05
CA THR A 32 -22.45 -6.32 -2.01
C THR A 32 -22.10 -4.88 -1.65
N ARG A 33 -22.96 -4.17 -0.92
CA ARG A 33 -22.71 -2.80 -0.44
C ARG A 33 -21.60 -2.76 0.61
N PHE A 34 -21.65 -3.63 1.61
CA PHE A 34 -20.57 -3.73 2.61
C PHE A 34 -19.25 -4.16 1.96
N LEU A 35 -19.30 -5.15 1.06
CA LEU A 35 -18.11 -5.63 0.35
C LEU A 35 -17.50 -4.52 -0.54
N ALA A 36 -18.32 -3.78 -1.28
CA ALA A 36 -17.87 -2.67 -2.11
C ALA A 36 -17.26 -1.55 -1.27
N PHE A 37 -17.82 -1.24 -0.10
CA PHE A 37 -17.24 -0.28 0.84
C PHE A 37 -15.88 -0.75 1.36
N SER A 38 -15.75 -1.99 1.81
CA SER A 38 -14.48 -2.54 2.29
C SER A 38 -13.39 -2.59 1.20
N LEU A 39 -13.76 -2.98 -0.03
CA LEU A 39 -12.85 -2.98 -1.18
C LEU A 39 -12.43 -1.55 -1.56
N GLY A 40 -13.38 -0.62 -1.61
CA GLY A 40 -13.11 0.79 -1.90
C GLY A 40 -12.21 1.43 -0.84
N PHE A 41 -12.43 1.13 0.44
CA PHE A 41 -11.57 1.55 1.54
C PHE A 41 -10.14 1.02 1.37
N SER A 42 -9.98 -0.28 1.09
CA SER A 42 -8.65 -0.88 0.87
C SER A 42 -7.94 -0.30 -0.35
N ALA A 43 -8.67 -0.08 -1.45
CA ALA A 43 -8.11 0.54 -2.65
C ALA A 43 -7.66 1.99 -2.38
N GLY A 44 -8.46 2.75 -1.63
CA GLY A 44 -8.13 4.12 -1.25
C GLY A 44 -6.86 4.22 -0.39
N VAL A 45 -6.73 3.38 0.63
CA VAL A 45 -5.51 3.33 1.47
C VAL A 45 -4.28 3.00 0.63
N MET A 46 -4.37 2.03 -0.27
CA MET A 46 -3.23 1.68 -1.13
C MET A 46 -2.87 2.77 -2.14
N LEU A 47 -3.85 3.47 -2.72
CA LEU A 47 -3.58 4.63 -3.58
C LEU A 47 -2.88 5.75 -2.80
N TYR A 48 -3.32 6.02 -1.57
CA TYR A 48 -2.69 7.03 -0.71
C TYR A 48 -1.22 6.70 -0.41
N VAL A 49 -0.95 5.47 0.05
CA VAL A 49 0.41 5.01 0.36
C VAL A 49 1.29 5.04 -0.90
N SER A 50 0.77 4.59 -2.04
CA SER A 50 1.55 4.55 -3.28
C SER A 50 1.90 5.96 -3.78
N MET A 51 0.95 6.89 -3.77
CA MET A 51 1.16 8.26 -4.24
C MET A 51 1.98 9.11 -3.25
N THR A 52 1.75 8.98 -1.96
CA THR A 52 2.35 9.87 -0.95
C THR A 52 3.67 9.33 -0.41
N GLU A 53 3.74 8.03 -0.14
CA GLU A 53 4.95 7.45 0.44
C GLU A 53 5.89 6.90 -0.63
N ILE A 54 5.39 6.01 -1.50
CA ILE A 54 6.25 5.27 -2.43
C ILE A 54 6.79 6.20 -3.52
N LEU A 55 5.92 6.99 -4.16
CA LEU A 55 6.34 7.90 -5.23
C LEU A 55 7.32 8.97 -4.74
N THR A 56 7.09 9.56 -3.56
CA THR A 56 8.00 10.55 -2.97
C THR A 56 9.37 9.95 -2.65
N LYS A 57 9.40 8.78 -1.99
CA LYS A 57 10.67 8.06 -1.72
C LYS A 57 11.41 7.71 -3.02
N ALA A 58 10.69 7.34 -4.06
CA ALA A 58 11.27 7.05 -5.37
C ALA A 58 11.81 8.32 -6.05
N GLN A 59 11.10 9.44 -5.98
CA GLN A 59 11.57 10.73 -6.49
C GLN A 59 12.82 11.20 -5.76
N ASP A 60 12.85 11.14 -4.43
CA ASP A 60 14.03 11.52 -3.64
C ASP A 60 15.25 10.68 -4.02
N ALA A 61 15.07 9.36 -4.17
CA ALA A 61 16.14 8.44 -4.55
C ALA A 61 16.66 8.69 -5.98
N LEU A 62 15.76 8.92 -6.95
CA LEU A 62 16.14 9.14 -8.35
C LEU A 62 16.65 10.56 -8.62
N ALA A 63 16.11 11.58 -7.94
CA ALA A 63 16.57 12.96 -8.04
C ALA A 63 18.02 13.09 -7.53
N GLY A 64 18.37 12.37 -6.46
CA GLY A 64 19.74 12.30 -5.96
C GLY A 64 20.74 11.66 -6.94
N ALA A 65 20.28 10.78 -7.83
CA ALA A 65 21.14 10.07 -8.79
C ALA A 65 21.18 10.71 -10.20
N LEU A 66 20.06 11.27 -10.67
CA LEU A 66 19.85 11.70 -12.07
C LEU A 66 19.51 13.19 -12.21
N GLY A 67 19.42 13.93 -11.09
CA GLY A 67 19.01 15.32 -11.03
C GLY A 67 17.50 15.53 -11.01
N GLU A 68 17.06 16.67 -10.46
CA GLU A 68 15.65 17.02 -10.16
C GLU A 68 14.67 16.75 -11.31
N LYS A 69 14.95 17.27 -12.52
CA LYS A 69 14.03 17.17 -13.67
C LYS A 69 13.92 15.76 -14.23
N MET A 70 15.04 15.07 -14.38
CA MET A 70 15.08 13.75 -15.01
C MET A 70 14.66 12.66 -14.03
N GLY A 71 15.05 12.79 -12.75
CA GLY A 71 14.62 11.93 -11.66
C GLY A 71 13.09 11.93 -11.50
N SER A 72 12.45 13.09 -11.44
CA SER A 72 10.99 13.19 -11.28
C SER A 72 10.22 12.53 -12.43
N TRP A 73 10.63 12.78 -13.69
CA TRP A 73 10.01 12.14 -14.87
C TRP A 73 10.18 10.62 -14.86
N LEU A 74 11.39 10.14 -14.55
CA LEU A 74 11.67 8.70 -14.55
C LEU A 74 10.93 7.99 -13.42
N SER A 75 10.78 8.61 -12.24
CA SER A 75 10.00 8.06 -11.12
C SER A 75 8.53 7.88 -11.48
N VAL A 76 7.93 8.84 -12.19
CA VAL A 76 6.52 8.74 -12.64
C VAL A 76 6.37 7.62 -13.67
N VAL A 77 7.24 7.58 -14.68
CA VAL A 77 7.19 6.52 -15.71
C VAL A 77 7.35 5.14 -15.05
N ALA A 78 8.39 4.96 -14.23
CA ALA A 78 8.64 3.70 -13.54
C ALA A 78 7.48 3.29 -12.62
N PHE A 79 6.86 4.23 -11.91
CA PHE A 79 5.72 3.95 -11.03
C PHE A 79 4.52 3.33 -11.78
N PHE A 80 4.27 3.75 -13.03
CA PHE A 80 3.15 3.24 -13.83
C PHE A 80 3.53 2.07 -14.74
N THR A 81 4.79 1.96 -15.18
CA THR A 81 5.24 0.85 -16.04
C THR A 81 5.72 -0.37 -15.27
N GLY A 82 6.08 -0.21 -13.99
CA GLY A 82 6.78 -1.23 -13.20
C GLY A 82 8.27 -1.18 -13.42
#